data_AF-A0A849PVR2-F1
#
_entry.id   AF-A0A849PVR2-F1
#
_cell.length_a   1.000
_cell.length_b   1.000
_cell.length_c   1.000
_cell.angle_alpha   90.00
_cell.angle_beta   90.00
_cell.angle_gamma   90.00
#
_symmetry.space_group_name_H-M   'P 1'
#
loop_
_entity.id
_entity.type
_entity.pdbx_description
1 polymer ?
#
loop_
_entity_poly.entity_id
_entity_poly.type
_entity_poly.pdbx_seq_one_letter_code
_entity_poly.pdbx_strand_id
1 'polypeptide(L)' 'MNFDDEEWKQISNNPIVFQTIKDDVTLEIEDTSYKSYKLHFKEGGKLGMFRVTGQFRLTWNDEDIL' A
#
# COMPACT_ATOMS: atom_id res chain seq x y z
N MET A 1 1.64 2.01 10.55
CA MET A 1 1.75 0.84 9.65
C MET A 1 3.20 0.39 9.71
N ASN A 2 3.42 -0.91 9.90
CA ASN A 2 4.75 -1.52 9.86
C ASN A 2 4.83 -2.26 8.53
N PHE A 3 5.40 -1.62 7.51
CA PHE A 3 5.65 -2.29 6.24
C PHE A 3 6.90 -3.14 6.39
N ASP A 4 6.88 -4.35 5.85
CA ASP A 4 8.05 -5.21 5.82
C ASP A 4 9.07 -4.64 4.81
N ASP A 5 10.28 -4.32 5.28
CA ASP A 5 11.36 -3.77 4.45
C ASP A 5 11.85 -4.79 3.39
N GLU A 6 11.53 -6.08 3.55
CA GLU A 6 11.77 -7.12 2.54
C GLU A 6 10.72 -7.16 1.42
N GLU A 7 9.60 -6.43 1.58
CA GLU A 7 8.51 -6.41 0.63
C GLU A 7 8.25 -5.01 0.08
N TRP A 8 8.51 -3.98 0.88
CA TRP A 8 8.20 -2.60 0.57
C TRP A 8 9.41 -1.70 0.73
N LYS A 9 9.52 -0.75 -0.19
CA LYS A 9 10.49 0.32 -0.13
C LYS A 9 9.79 1.66 -0.24
N GLN A 10 10.06 2.57 0.68
CA GLN A 10 9.61 3.95 0.53
C GLN A 10 10.43 4.66 -0.56
N ILE A 11 9.79 5.06 -1.65
CA ILE A 11 10.43 5.74 -2.78
C ILE A 11 10.19 7.25 -2.82
N SER A 12 9.21 7.74 -2.03
CA SER A 12 8.93 9.16 -1.90
C SER A 12 8.44 9.47 -0.48
N ASN A 13 8.77 10.66 0.03
CA ASN A 13 8.36 11.14 1.35
C ASN A 13 7.32 12.27 1.29
N ASN A 14 7.18 12.96 0.15
CA ASN A 14 6.15 13.99 -0.03
C ASN A 14 5.72 14.09 -1.51
N PRO A 15 4.66 13.37 -1.93
CA PRO A 15 3.78 12.52 -1.13
C PRO A 15 4.47 11.22 -0.66
N ILE A 16 3.97 10.57 0.39
CA ILE A 16 4.50 9.27 0.85
C ILE A 16 4.07 8.20 -0.16
N VAL A 17 5.05 7.51 -0.74
CA VAL A 17 4.83 6.41 -1.68
C VAL A 17 5.72 5.25 -1.32
N PHE A 18 5.11 4.08 -1.16
CA PHE A 18 5.78 2.79 -1.04
C PHE A 18 5.68 2.05 -2.37
N GLN A 19 6.71 1.27 -2.67
CA GLN A 19 6.79 0.42 -3.84
C GLN A 19 7.14 -1.00 -3.41
N THR A 20 6.47 -1.99 -3.98
CA THR A 20 6.81 -3.39 -3.75
C THR A 20 8.14 -3.74 -4.42
N ILE A 21 8.96 -4.55 -3.75
CA ILE A 21 10.29 -4.97 -4.26
C ILE A 21 10.31 -6.41 -4.79
N LYS A 22 9.18 -7.10 -4.77
CA LYS A 22 8.97 -8.45 -5.31
C LYS A 22 7.50 -8.63 -5.75
N ASP A 23 7.23 -9.71 -6.49
CA ASP A 23 5.87 -10.11 -6.87
C ASP A 23 5.08 -10.73 -5.70
N ASP A 24 3.75 -10.74 -5.85
CA ASP A 24 2.76 -11.32 -4.92
C ASP A 24 2.85 -10.79 -3.48
N VAL A 25 3.19 -9.50 -3.34
CA VAL A 25 3.16 -8.82 -2.04
C VAL A 25 1.72 -8.57 -1.65
N THR A 26 1.32 -9.11 -0.50
CA THR A 26 -0.03 -8.99 0.02
C THR A 26 -0.15 -7.77 0.93
N LEU A 27 -1.19 -6.96 0.73
CA LEU A 27 -1.61 -5.91 1.65
C LEU A 27 -3.03 -6.17 2.15
N GLU A 28 -3.17 -6.41 3.45
CA GLU A 28 -4.47 -6.53 4.11
C GLU A 28 -4.86 -5.19 4.72
N ILE A 29 -6.07 -4.71 4.41
CA ILE A 29 -6.60 -3.42 4.84
C ILE A 29 -7.98 -3.63 5.44
N GLU A 30 -8.25 -3.04 6.59
CA GLU A 30 -9.59 -2.88 7.13
C GLU A 30 -10.06 -1.43 6.92
N ASP A 31 -11.22 -1.24 6.29
CA ASP A 31 -11.80 0.08 6.08
C ASP A 31 -12.57 0.59 7.32
N THR A 32 -13.03 1.84 7.27
CA THR A 32 -13.80 2.47 8.36
C THR A 32 -15.17 1.83 8.59
N SER A 33 -15.60 0.92 7.72
CA SER A 33 -16.83 0.12 7.85
C SER A 33 -16.54 -1.31 8.32
N TYR A 34 -15.33 -1.59 8.82
CA TYR A 34 -14.89 -2.90 9.30
C TYR A 34 -14.91 -3.98 8.20
N LYS A 35 -14.76 -3.58 6.94
CA LYS A 35 -14.58 -4.53 5.84
C LYS A 35 -13.11 -4.74 5.60
N SER A 36 -12.70 -6.01 5.57
CA SER A 36 -11.35 -6.41 5.23
C SER A 36 -11.22 -6.60 3.72
N TYR A 37 -10.12 -6.07 3.17
CA TYR A 37 -9.72 -6.23 1.78
C TYR A 37 -8.31 -6.80 1.74
N LYS A 38 -8.06 -7.64 0.74
CA LYS A 38 -6.75 -8.20 0.47
C LYS A 38 -6.34 -7.78 -0.94
N LEU A 39 -5.26 -7.01 -1.04
CA LEU A 39 -4.68 -6.56 -2.30
C LEU A 39 -3.40 -7.36 -2.58
N HIS A 40 -3.27 -7.88 -3.79
CA HIS A 40 -2.07 -8.59 -4.25
C HIS A 40 -1.33 -7.70 -5.24
N PHE A 41 -0.15 -7.24 -4.90
CA PHE A 41 0.65 -6.36 -5.76
C PHE A 41 1.67 -7.16 -6.56
N LYS A 42 1.85 -6.79 -7.82
CA LYS A 42 3.02 -7.21 -8.62
C LYS A 42 4.29 -6.45 -8.19
N GLU A 43 5.46 -6.93 -8.60
CA GLU A 43 6.73 -6.25 -8.38
C GLU A 43 6.69 -4.83 -8.96
N GLY A 44 7.16 -3.85 -8.19
CA GLY A 44 7.18 -2.46 -8.59
C GLY A 44 5.83 -1.74 -8.47
N GLY A 45 4.77 -2.42 -8.04
CA GLY A 45 3.47 -1.84 -7.73
C GLY A 45 3.55 -0.78 -6.63
N LYS A 46 2.69 0.25 -6.70
CA LYS A 46 2.83 1.43 -5.83
C LYS A 46 1.62 1.63 -4.94
N LEU A 47 1.92 1.93 -3.68
CA LEU A 47 0.95 2.35 -2.67
C LEU A 47 1.26 3.80 -2.25
N GLY A 48 0.36 4.71 -2.61
CA GLY A 48 0.33 6.06 -2.08
C GLY A 48 -0.36 6.07 -0.71
N MET A 49 0.20 6.83 0.23
CA MET A 49 -0.37 7.01 1.55
C MET A 49 -0.38 8.48 1.93
N PHE A 50 -1.50 8.94 2.48
CA PHE A 50 -1.56 10.27 3.07
C PHE A 50 -2.37 10.27 4.35
N ARG A 51 -1.87 11.00 5.34
CA ARG A 51 -2.52 11.15 6.64
C ARG A 51 -3.56 12.26 6.56
N VAL A 52 -4.76 11.95 7.01
CA VAL A 52 -5.86 12.89 7.23
C VAL A 52 -6.19 12.87 8.73
N THR A 53 -6.89 13.87 9.26
CA THR A 53 -7.20 13.94 10.70
C THR A 53 -7.89 12.65 11.18
N GLY A 54 -7.16 11.86 11.96
CA GLY A 54 -7.63 10.59 12.54
C GLY A 54 -7.71 9.39 11.58
N GLN A 55 -7.30 9.53 10.32
CA GLN A 55 -7.44 8.48 9.30
C GLN A 55 -6.25 8.44 8.33
N PHE A 56 -6.10 7.32 7.63
CA PHE A 56 -5.21 7.21 6.48
C PHE A 56 -6.05 7.05 5.23
N ARG A 57 -5.63 7.72 4.16
CA ARG A 57 -6.13 7.38 2.82
C ARG A 57 -5.02 6.69 2.06
N LEU A 58 -5.39 5.57 1.45
CA LEU A 58 -4.54 4.73 0.64
C LEU A 58 -4.99 4.86 -0.81
N THR A 59 -4.04 4.90 -1.73
CA THR A 59 -4.29 4.97 -3.18
C THR A 59 -3.36 4.01 -3.89
N TRP A 60 -3.88 3.30 -4.87
CA TRP A 60 -3.12 2.41 -5.74
C TRP A 60 -3.68 2.51 -7.17
N ASN A 61 -2.96 1.98 -8.14
CA ASN A 61 -3.46 1.77 -9.50
C ASN A 61 -3.92 0.30 -9.61
N ASP A 62 -5.09 0.05 -10.20
CA ASP A 62 -5.58 -1.31 -10.41
C ASP A 62 -4.65 -2.12 -11.32
N GLU A 63 -3.89 -1.45 -12.20
CA GLU A 63 -2.86 -2.10 -13.02
C GLU A 63 -1.70 -2.69 -12.20
N ASP A 64 -1.51 -2.22 -10.96
CA ASP A 64 -0.48 -2.73 -10.05
C ASP A 64 -0.95 -3.95 -9.25
N ILE A 65 -2.24 -4.28 -9.32
CA ILE A 65 -2.87 -5.40 -8.62
C ILE A 65 -2.96 -6.61 -9.55
N LEU A 66 -2.67 -7.80 -9.02
CA LEU A 66 -2.77 -9.10 -9.70
C LEU A 66 -4.19 -9.68 -9.68
#